data_AF-A0A7C1ACM0-F1
#
_entry.id   AF-A0A7C1ACM0-F1
#
_cell.length_a   1.000
_cell.length_b   1.000
_cell.length_c   1.000
_cell.angle_alpha   90.00
_cell.angle_beta   90.00
_cell.angle_gamma   90.00
#
_symmetry.space_group_name_H-M   'P 1'
#
loop_
_entity.id
_entity.type
_entity.pdbx_description
1 polymer ?
#
loop_
_entity_poly.entity_id
_entity_poly.type
_entity_poly.pdbx_seq_one_letter_code
_entity_poly.pdbx_strand_id
1 'polypeptide(L)' 'MIKSLNVKTASRSEFVDITSEIQQLVDESGIKEGICYVYVPHTTAGVTINEGADPSVVDDILKTLNKLIPHNAGYS' A
#
# COMPACT_ATOMS: atom_id res chain seq x y z
N MET A 1 -7.08 19.53 0.95
CA MET A 1 -8.29 18.70 1.10
C MET A 1 -7.84 17.35 1.63
N ILE A 2 -8.50 16.79 2.65
CA ILE A 2 -8.20 15.44 3.14
C ILE A 2 -9.34 14.52 2.71
N LYS A 3 -8.99 13.40 2.09
CA LYS A 3 -9.91 12.34 1.67
C LYS A 3 -9.51 11.05 2.38
N SER A 4 -10.47 10.17 2.63
CA SER A 4 -10.24 8.87 3.22
C SER A 4 -10.64 7.78 2.23
N LEU A 5 -9.72 6.85 1.98
CA LEU A 5 -9.94 5.67 1.15
C LEU A 5 -10.01 4.44 2.07
N ASN A 6 -11.08 3.65 1.96
CA ASN A 6 -11.19 2.38 2.66
C ASN A 6 -10.61 1.27 1.77
N VAL A 7 -9.57 0.60 2.25
CA VAL A 7 -8.92 -0.51 1.55
C VAL A 7 -9.26 -1.79 2.30
N LYS A 8 -9.85 -2.76 1.61
CA LYS A 8 -10.19 -4.06 2.17
C LYS A 8 -9.12 -5.07 1.79
N THR A 9 -8.55 -5.75 2.78
CA THR A 9 -7.61 -6.87 2.57
C THR A 9 -8.33 -8.21 2.71
N ALA A 10 -7.83 -9.22 2.01
CA ALA A 10 -8.32 -10.60 2.01
C ALA A 10 -7.37 -11.56 2.73
N SER A 11 -6.13 -11.15 2.99
CA SER A 11 -5.13 -11.98 3.67
C SER A 11 -4.34 -11.20 4.72
N ARG A 12 -3.51 -11.92 5.50
CA ARG A 12 -2.72 -11.33 6.60
C ARG A 12 -1.65 -10.34 6.11
N SER A 13 -1.00 -10.66 4.99
CA SER A 13 0.02 -9.82 4.35
C SER A 13 -0.30 -9.77 2.86
N GLU A 14 -0.66 -8.59 2.37
CA GLU A 14 -1.16 -8.38 1.02
C GLU A 14 -0.67 -7.03 0.51
N PHE A 15 -0.40 -6.94 -0.79
CA PHE A 15 -0.26 -5.68 -1.49
C PHE A 15 -1.57 -5.42 -2.22
N VAL A 16 -2.18 -4.27 -1.96
CA VAL A 16 -3.36 -3.82 -2.67
C VAL A 16 -2.95 -2.61 -3.49
N ASP A 17 -3.09 -2.70 -4.81
CA ASP A 17 -2.90 -1.55 -5.69
C ASP A 17 -4.07 -0.58 -5.50
N ILE A 18 -3.74 0.66 -5.11
CA ILE A 18 -4.70 1.76 -4.90
C ILE A 18 -4.51 2.89 -5.90
N THR A 19 -3.68 2.68 -6.94
CA THR A 19 -3.28 3.73 -7.89
C THR A 19 -4.49 4.33 -8.59
N SER A 20 -5.47 3.51 -8.99
CA SER A 20 -6.66 3.97 -9.70
C SER A 20 -7.57 4.85 -8.83
N GLU A 21 -7.72 4.48 -7.56
CA GLU A 21 -8.52 5.19 -6.58
C GLU A 21 -7.87 6.51 -6.18
N ILE A 22 -6.54 6.52 -6.02
CA ILE A 22 -5.79 7.76 -5.78
C ILE A 22 -5.88 8.68 -7.01
N GLN A 23 -5.74 8.15 -8.23
CA GLN A 23 -5.87 8.95 -9.45
C GLN A 23 -7.26 9.59 -9.54
N GLN A 24 -8.32 8.83 -9.27
CA GLN A 24 -9.68 9.36 -9.23
C GLN A 24 -9.82 10.52 -8.23
N LEU A 25 -9.28 10.37 -7.02
CA LEU A 25 -9.33 11.43 -5.99
C LEU A 25 -8.54 12.69 -6.40
N VAL A 26 -7.42 12.51 -7.09
CA VAL A 26 -6.62 13.63 -7.64
C VAL A 26 -7.40 14.34 -8.75
N ASP A 27 -8.02 13.60 -9.67
CA ASP A 27 -8.82 14.18 -10.75
C ASP A 27 -10.03 14.96 -10.22
N GLU A 28 -10.74 14.40 -9.24
CA GLU A 28 -11.86 15.05 -8.54
C GLU A 28 -11.44 16.34 -7.80
N SER A 29 -10.18 16.45 -7.39
CA SER A 29 -9.69 17.63 -6.68
C SER A 29 -9.57 18.87 -7.57
N GLY A 30 -9.47 18.68 -8.90
CA GLY A 30 -9.26 19.75 -9.88
C GLY A 30 -7.89 20.44 -9.80
N ILE A 31 -6.99 19.98 -8.92
CA ILE A 31 -5.63 20.52 -8.75
C ILE A 31 -4.81 20.19 -10.00
N LYS A 32 -4.18 21.19 -10.61
CA LYS A 32 -3.33 21.02 -11.81
C LYS A 32 -1.87 20.78 -11.48
N GLU A 33 -1.37 21.41 -10.41
CA GLU A 33 0.00 21.27 -9.94
C GLU A 33 0.01 21.27 -8.40
N GLY A 34 0.74 20.33 -7.80
CA GLY A 34 0.79 20.19 -6.35
C GLY A 34 1.43 18.88 -5.91
N ILE A 35 1.25 18.55 -4.62
CA ILE A 35 1.76 17.32 -4.00
C ILE A 35 0.57 16.54 -3.43
N CYS A 36 0.49 15.25 -3.76
CA CYS A 36 -0.45 14.31 -3.17
C CYS A 36 0.25 13.54 -2.04
N TYR A 37 -0.21 13.73 -0.80
CA TYR A 37 0.28 12.97 0.35
C TYR A 37 -0.62 11.77 0.59
N VAL A 38 -0.05 10.56 0.59
CA VAL A 38 -0.73 9.33 0.95
C VAL A 38 -0.22 8.88 2.32
N TYR A 39 -1.14 8.69 3.27
CA TYR A 39 -0.82 8.34 4.64
C TYR A 39 -1.68 7.16 5.11
N VAL A 40 -1.04 6.20 5.76
CA VAL A 40 -1.70 5.02 6.34
C VAL A 40 -1.77 5.19 7.86
N PRO A 41 -2.97 5.34 8.46
CA PRO A 41 -3.12 5.57 9.90
C PRO A 41 -3.00 4.30 10.75
N HIS A 42 -2.49 3.20 10.20
CA HIS A 42 -2.39 1.89 10.86
C HIS A 42 -0.92 1.55 11.13
N THR A 43 -0.60 1.07 12.33
CA THR A 43 0.78 0.72 12.72
C THR A 43 1.29 -0.58 12.10
N THR A 44 0.38 -1.43 11.59
CA THR A 44 0.68 -2.75 11.01
C THR A 44 0.50 -2.78 9.49
N ALA A 45 0.42 -1.61 8.85
CA ALA A 45 0.35 -1.47 7.40
C ALA A 45 1.20 -0.26 6.95
N GLY A 46 1.49 -0.18 5.66
CA GLY A 46 2.28 0.91 5.09
C GLY A 46 1.84 1.20 3.67
N VAL A 47 2.40 2.26 3.10
CA VAL A 47 2.28 2.60 1.68
C VAL A 47 3.68 2.57 1.06
N THR A 48 3.78 2.01 -0.13
CA THR A 48 5.02 1.98 -0.91
C THR A 48 4.69 2.22 -2.37
N ILE A 49 5.69 2.65 -3.13
CA ILE A 49 5.63 2.75 -4.60
C ILE A 49 6.63 1.74 -5.14
N ASN A 50 6.18 0.86 -6.02
CA ASN A 50 7.01 -0.15 -6.68
C ASN A 50 6.38 -0.54 -8.03
N GLU A 51 7.00 -1.48 -8.75
CA GLU A 51 6.45 -2.03 -10.00
C GLU A 51 5.14 -2.80 -9.75
N GLY A 52 4.06 -2.33 -10.38
CA GLY A 52 2.73 -2.96 -10.32
C GLY A 52 2.35 -3.77 -11.56
N ALA A 53 3.25 -3.86 -12.56
CA ALA A 53 2.95 -4.54 -13.83
C ALA A 53 3.17 -6.06 -13.78
N ASP A 54 4.09 -6.52 -12.94
CA ASP A 54 4.39 -7.94 -12.74
C ASP A 54 3.99 -8.39 -11.33
N PRO A 55 2.94 -9.23 -11.18
CA PRO A 55 2.54 -9.80 -9.90
C PRO A 55 3.67 -10.56 -9.18
N SER A 56 4.67 -11.05 -9.91
CA SER A 56 5.80 -11.79 -9.32
C SER A 56 6.64 -10.92 -8.37
N VAL A 57 6.74 -9.61 -8.64
CA VAL A 57 7.48 -8.66 -7.80
C VAL A 57 6.83 -8.55 -6.42
N VAL A 58 5.50 -8.48 -6.37
CA VAL A 58 4.74 -8.46 -5.11
C VAL A 58 4.98 -9.74 -4.32
N ASP A 59 4.90 -10.90 -4.99
CA ASP A 59 5.14 -12.19 -4.35
C ASP A 59 6.55 -12.29 -3.77
N ASP A 60 7.57 -11.81 -4.48
CA ASP A 60 8.96 -11.87 -4.04
C ASP A 60 9.22 -10.94 -2.85
N ILE A 61 8.62 -9.75 -2.84
CA ILE A 61 8.67 -8.84 -1.69
C ILE A 61 8.01 -9.50 -0.47
N LEU A 62 6.80 -10.04 -0.63
CA LEU A 62 6.08 -10.71 0.46
C LEU A 62 6.86 -11.91 1.00
N LYS A 63 7.40 -12.77 0.14
CA LYS A 63 8.23 -13.92 0.53
C LYS A 63 9.49 -13.46 1.28
N THR A 64 10.15 -12.42 0.78
CA THR A 64 11.38 -11.90 1.38
C THR A 64 11.12 -11.29 2.75
N LEU A 65 10.07 -10.47 2.90
CA LEU A 65 9.69 -9.90 4.20
C LEU A 65 9.32 -10.99 5.21
N ASN A 66 8.56 -12.00 4.81
CA ASN A 66 8.20 -13.13 5.68
C ASN A 66 9.42 -13.96 6.10
N LYS A 67 10.47 -14.03 5.25
CA LYS A 67 11.74 -14.68 5.60
C LYS A 67 12.58 -13.83 6.55
N LEU A 68 12.64 -12.52 6.34
CA LEU A 68 13.44 -11.59 7.15
C LEU A 68 12.82 -11.35 8.53
N ILE A 69 11.50 -11.29 8.61
CA ILE A 69 10.73 -10.98 9.82
C ILE A 69 9.64 -12.05 10.01
N PRO A 70 10.00 -13.30 10.38
CA PRO A 70 9.02 -14.38 10.50
C PRO A 70 8.02 -14.13 11.62
N HIS A 71 6.75 -14.45 11.45
CA HIS A 71 5.71 -14.19 12.46
C HIS A 71 5.97 -14.87 13.81
N ASN A 72 6.61 -16.04 13.81
CA ASN A 72 6.83 -16.86 15.00
C ASN A 72 8.31 -16.86 15.42
N ALA A 73 9.02 -15.74 15.26
CA ALA A 73 10.42 -15.64 15.64
C ALA A 73 10.65 -15.45 17.16
N GLY A 74 9.58 -15.44 17.96
CA GLY A 74 9.68 -15.25 19.42
C GLY A 74 9.95 -13.79 19.82
N TYR A 75 9.32 -12.84 19.13
CA TYR A 75 9.42 -11.42 19.48
C TYR A 75 8.90 -11.17 20.91
N SER A 76 9.60 -10.30 21.64
CA SER A 76 9.32 -9.90 23.02
C SER A 76 8.13 -8.97 23.16
#